data_AF-A0A359AWT2-F1
#
_entry.id   AF-A0A359AWT2-F1
#
_cell.length_a   1.000
_cell.length_b   1.000
_cell.length_c   1.000
_cell.angle_alpha   90.00
_cell.angle_beta   90.00
_cell.angle_gamma   90.00
#
_symmetry.space_group_name_H-M   'P 1'
#
loop_
_entity.id
_entity.type
_entity.pdbx_description
1 polymer ?
#
loop_
_entity_poly.entity_id
_entity_poly.type
_entity_poly.pdbx_seq_one_letter_code
_entity_poly.pdbx_strand_id
1 'polypeptide(L)' 'VRARKKTDHVRGRTDDLVVQAPLDGQLSFLNVTLGQRVGQSENIGEIKVMDNFKLNTQLSEYYIDRITVGLP' A
#
# COMPACT_ATOMS: atom_id res chain seq x y z
N VAL A 1 29.45 -1.35 24.17
CA VAL A 1 28.16 -1.91 23.66
C VAL A 1 27.13 -0.82 23.29
N ARG A 2 26.97 0.27 24.06
CA ARG A 2 26.00 1.36 23.75
C ARG A 2 26.28 2.17 22.47
N ALA A 3 27.56 2.39 22.12
CA ALA A 3 27.93 3.17 20.93
C ALA A 3 27.54 2.48 19.61
N ARG A 4 27.77 1.16 19.51
CA ARG A 4 27.44 0.39 18.30
C ARG A 4 25.94 0.45 17.97
N LYS A 5 25.11 0.31 19.01
CA LYS A 5 23.64 0.36 18.89
C LYS A 5 23.12 1.71 18.38
N LYS A 6 23.81 2.82 18.67
CA LYS A 6 23.46 4.14 18.12
C LYS A 6 23.80 4.23 16.63
N THR A 7 24.97 3.74 16.22
CA THR A 7 25.40 3.75 14.81
C THR A 7 24.52 2.86 13.93
N ASP A 8 24.07 1.71 14.45
CA ASP A 8 23.16 0.82 13.73
C ASP A 8 21.80 1.51 13.48
N HIS A 9 21.30 2.26 14.46
CA HIS A 9 20.03 2.98 14.34
C HIS A 9 20.10 4.16 13.35
N VAL A 10 21.25 4.86 13.28
CA VAL A 10 21.46 5.93 12.30
C VAL A 10 21.53 5.39 10.87
N ARG A 11 22.13 4.20 10.70
CA ARG A 11 22.17 3.53 9.39
C ARG A 11 20.77 3.18 8.90
N GLY A 12 19.95 2.53 9.74
CA GLY A 12 18.55 2.22 9.37
C GLY A 12 17.75 3.46 8.98
N ARG A 13 17.90 4.58 9.69
CA ARG A 13 17.21 5.85 9.33
C ARG A 13 17.64 6.45 8.00
N THR A 14 18.85 6.12 7.53
CA THR A 14 19.34 6.57 6.23
C THR A 14 18.76 5.71 5.12
N ASP A 15 18.64 4.40 5.37
CA ASP A 15 18.00 3.45 4.46
C ASP A 15 16.49 3.76 4.29
N ASP A 16 15.82 4.18 5.37
CA ASP A 16 14.41 4.60 5.36
C ASP A 16 14.12 5.84 4.48
N LEU A 17 15.16 6.60 4.07
CA LEU A 17 14.98 7.73 3.15
C LEU A 17 14.72 7.27 1.71
N VAL A 18 15.05 6.02 1.39
CA VAL A 18 14.82 5.42 0.07
C VAL A 18 13.55 4.59 0.14
N VAL A 19 12.43 5.17 -0.28
CA VAL A 19 11.15 4.46 -0.30
C VAL A 19 11.09 3.51 -1.50
N GLN A 20 10.85 2.24 -1.23
CA GLN A 20 10.66 1.19 -2.24
C GLN A 20 9.22 0.68 -2.22
N ALA A 21 8.75 0.17 -3.36
CA ALA A 21 7.42 -0.44 -3.46
C ALA A 21 7.36 -1.70 -2.56
N PRO A 22 6.32 -1.86 -1.71
CA PRO A 22 6.20 -3.04 -0.84
C PRO A 22 5.77 -4.30 -1.59
N LEU A 23 5.26 -4.16 -2.82
CA LEU A 23 4.67 -5.22 -3.63
C LEU A 23 4.66 -4.84 -5.11
N ASP A 24 4.66 -5.87 -5.97
CA ASP A 24 4.56 -5.70 -7.41
C ASP A 24 3.13 -5.29 -7.82
N GLY A 25 3.03 -4.29 -8.69
CA GLY A 25 1.75 -3.75 -9.12
C GLY A 25 1.89 -2.50 -9.98
N GLN A 26 0.76 -1.85 -10.26
CA GLN A 26 0.71 -0.61 -11.02
C GLN A 26 0.64 0.59 -10.08
N LEU A 27 1.51 1.59 -10.29
CA LEU A 27 1.43 2.87 -9.59
C LEU A 27 0.13 3.58 -10.01
N SER A 28 -0.84 3.66 -9.11
CA SER A 28 -2.12 4.32 -9.36
C SER A 28 -1.98 5.82 -9.25
N PHE A 29 -1.28 6.31 -8.22
CA PHE A 29 -1.12 7.73 -7.99
C PHE A 29 0.14 8.02 -7.16
N LEU A 30 0.74 9.18 -7.42
CA LEU A 30 1.89 9.70 -6.68
C LEU A 30 1.52 11.10 -6.17
N ASN A 31 1.51 11.26 -4.85
CA ASN A 31 1.03 12.44 -4.12
C ASN A 31 2.17 13.38 -3.68
N VAL A 32 3.34 13.28 -4.32
CA VAL A 32 4.52 14.06 -3.95
C VAL A 32 5.05 14.85 -5.13
N THR A 33 5.40 16.11 -4.87
CA THR A 33 6.07 16.98 -5.83
C THR A 33 7.56 17.05 -5.50
N LEU A 34 8.41 17.17 -6.52
CA LEU A 34 9.85 17.39 -6.31
C LEU A 34 10.08 18.67 -5.47
N GLY A 35 10.88 18.54 -4.41
CA GLY A 35 11.14 19.63 -3.46
C GLY A 35 10.11 19.77 -2.34
N GLN A 36 9.04 18.96 -2.33
CA GLN A 36 8.08 18.89 -1.23
C GLN A 36 8.73 18.27 0.00
N ARG A 37 8.43 18.83 1.18
CA ARG A 37 8.78 18.23 2.46
C ARG A 37 7.71 17.21 2.82
N VAL A 38 8.09 15.94 2.87
CA VAL A 38 7.20 14.83 3.25
C VAL A 38 7.41 14.51 4.73
N GLY A 39 6.31 14.42 5.48
CA GLY A 39 6.31 14.05 6.90
C GLY A 39 6.42 12.54 7.11
N GLN A 40 6.77 12.13 8.33
CA GLN A 40 6.66 10.73 8.72
C GLN A 40 5.17 10.31 8.67
N SER A 41 4.89 9.16 8.06
CA SER A 41 3.54 8.60 7.89
C SER A 41 2.64 9.31 6.86
N GLU A 42 3.20 10.18 6.02
CA GLU A 42 2.46 10.77 4.90
C GLU A 42 2.33 9.75 3.75
N ASN A 43 1.14 9.67 3.14
CA ASN A 43 0.92 8.83 1.97
C ASN A 43 1.50 9.53 0.73
N ILE A 44 2.60 9.00 0.21
CA ILE A 44 3.27 9.54 -0.97
C ILE A 44 2.75 8.95 -2.28
N GLY A 45 2.00 7.84 -2.23
CA GLY A 45 1.48 7.18 -3.41
C GLY A 45 0.77 5.87 -3.11
N GLU A 46 0.06 5.37 -4.12
CA GLU A 46 -0.72 4.14 -4.06
C GLU A 46 -0.31 3.20 -5.19
N ILE A 47 -0.08 1.94 -4.85
CA ILE A 47 0.19 0.85 -5.80
C ILE A 47 -0.99 -0.10 -5.78
N LYS A 48 -1.56 -0.38 -6.95
CA LYS A 48 -2.66 -1.32 -7.13
C LYS A 48 -2.14 -2.63 -7.70
N VAL A 49 -2.55 -3.73 -7.08
CA VAL A 49 -2.29 -5.09 -7.59
C VAL A 49 -3.26 -5.39 -8.72
N MET A 50 -2.75 -5.82 -9.87
CA MET A 50 -3.57 -6.14 -11.04
C MET A 50 -4.07 -7.59 -11.06
N ASP A 51 -3.53 -8.45 -10.20
CA ASP A 51 -3.70 -9.90 -10.34
C ASP A 51 -4.84 -10.51 -9.51
N ASN A 52 -5.70 -9.71 -8.86
CA ASN A 52 -6.83 -10.20 -8.06
C ASN A 52 -7.96 -9.15 -7.94
N PHE A 53 -8.74 -8.94 -9.01
CA PHE A 53 -9.89 -8.03 -8.94
C PHE A 53 -11.04 -8.65 -8.16
N LYS A 54 -11.47 -7.96 -7.10
CA LYS A 54 -12.70 -8.29 -6.37
C LYS A 54 -13.85 -7.48 -6.96
N LEU A 55 -14.84 -8.17 -7.54
CA LEU A 55 -16.08 -7.54 -7.96
C LEU A 55 -16.99 -7.32 -6.74
N ASN A 56 -17.58 -6.13 -6.64
CA ASN A 56 -18.60 -5.81 -5.66
C ASN A 56 -19.86 -5.38 -6.42
N THR A 57 -20.98 -6.03 -6.13
CA THR A 57 -22.27 -5.76 -6.75
C THR A 57 -23.32 -5.55 -5.68
N GLN A 58 -24.16 -4.54 -5.86
CA GLN A 58 -25.30 -4.30 -4.98
C GLN A 58 -26.44 -5.24 -5.37
N LEU A 59 -26.86 -6.12 -4.46
CA LEU A 59 -27.96 -7.03 -4.67
C LEU A 59 -29.21 -6.56 -3.91
N SER A 60 -30.36 -6.63 -4.55
CA SER A 60 -31.64 -6.46 -3.86
C SER A 60 -31.94 -7.68 -2.97
N GLU A 61 -32.53 -7.41 -1.79
CA GLU A 61 -32.89 -8.42 -0.80
C GLU A 61 -33.73 -9.57 -1.36
N TYR A 62 -34.58 -9.27 -2.36
CA TYR A 62 -35.39 -10.25 -3.09
C TYR A 62 -34.59 -11.40 -3.70
N TYR A 63 -33.31 -11.19 -4.01
CA TYR A 63 -32.46 -12.18 -4.67
C TYR A 63 -31.47 -12.88 -3.73
N ILE A 64 -31.43 -12.56 -2.43
CA ILE A 64 -30.47 -13.14 -1.48
C ILE A 64 -30.55 -14.67 -1.47
N ASP A 65 -31.76 -15.24 -1.46
CA ASP A 65 -31.99 -16.69 -1.45
C ASP A 65 -31.57 -17.40 -2.75
N ARG A 66 -31.36 -16.63 -3.83
CA ARG A 66 -31.02 -17.17 -5.16
C ARG A 66 -29.53 -17.08 -5.47
N ILE A 67 -28.72 -16.56 -4.55
CA ILE A 67 -27.26 -16.45 -4.72
C ILE A 67 -26.56 -17.48 -3.85
N THR A 68 -25.74 -18.30 -4.49
CA THR A 68 -24.83 -19.24 -3.84
C THR A 68 -23.40 -18.98 -4.31
N VAL A 69 -22.43 -19.18 -3.41
CA VAL A 69 -21.01 -19.06 -3.73
C VAL A 69 -20.66 -20.15 -4.75
N GLY A 70 -20.09 -19.75 -5.90
CA GLY A 70 -19.73 -20.68 -6.98
C GLY A 70 -20.81 -20.89 -8.05
N LEU A 71 -21.81 -20.01 -8.13
CA LEU A 71 -22.62 -19.87 -9.35
C LEU A 71 -21.68 -19.53 -10.53
N PRO A 72 -21.83 -20.22 -11.67
CA PRO A 72 -21.00 -19.99 -12.86
C PRO A 72 -21.20 -18.60 -13.47
#